data_AF-A0A7C4V6D2-F1
#
_entry.id   AF-A0A7C4V6D2-F1
#
_cell.length_a   1.000
_cell.length_b   1.000
_cell.length_c   1.000
_cell.angle_alpha   90.00
_cell.angle_beta   90.00
_cell.angle_gamma   90.00
#
_symmetry.space_group_name_H-M   'P 1'
#
loop_
_entity.id
_entity.type
_entity.pdbx_description
1 polymer ?
#
loop_
_entity_poly.entity_id
_entity_poly.type
_entity_poly.pdbx_seq_one_letter_code
_entity_poly.pdbx_strand_id
1 'polypeptide(L)' 'YHIVRQVAKAKHVLERLFEAYTQMPEMLPPGVQTAAEEEGLFRAVCDYMAGMTDRYALDEYARIFDPYGR' A
#
# COMPACT_ATOMS: atom_id res chain seq x y z
N TYR A 1 21.00 -10.21 12.05
CA TYR A 1 20.47 -8.90 12.48
C TYR A 1 19.96 -8.01 11.34
N HIS A 2 20.70 -7.81 10.25
CA HIS A 2 20.27 -6.93 9.16
C HIS A 2 18.93 -7.35 8.50
N ILE A 3 18.79 -8.64 8.16
CA ILE A 3 17.58 -9.18 7.54
C ILE A 3 16.34 -8.96 8.42
N VAL A 4 16.44 -9.21 9.73
CA VAL A 4 15.33 -9.01 10.67
C VAL A 4 14.85 -7.55 10.68
N ARG A 5 15.78 -6.58 10.62
CA ARG A 5 15.42 -5.16 10.52
C ARG A 5 14.75 -4.82 9.19
N GLN A 6 15.20 -5.39 8.07
CA GLN A 6 14.60 -5.14 6.76
C GLN A 6 13.19 -5.72 6.68
N VAL A 7 12.97 -6.94 7.19
CA VAL A 7 11.64 -7.56 7.28
C VAL A 7 10.69 -6.72 8.14
N ALA A 8 11.15 -6.24 9.30
CA ALA A 8 10.33 -5.38 10.15
C ALA A 8 9.93 -4.06 9.46
N LYS A 9 10.84 -3.44 8.71
CA LYS A 9 10.54 -2.23 7.92
C LYS A 9 9.54 -2.50 6.80
N ALA A 10 9.76 -3.56 6.03
CA ALA A 10 8.86 -3.94 4.94
C ALA A 10 7.45 -4.23 5.46
N LYS A 11 7.34 -4.99 6.56
CA LYS A 11 6.07 -5.25 7.24
C LYS A 11 5.36 -3.94 7.62
N HIS A 12 6.08 -3.01 8.25
CA HIS A 12 5.50 -1.73 8.64
C HIS A 12 4.98 -0.92 7.45
N VAL A 13 5.74 -0.87 6.35
CA VAL A 13 5.32 -0.19 5.11
C VAL A 13 4.03 -0.79 4.57
N LEU A 14 3.96 -2.12 4.47
CA LEU A 14 2.78 -2.81 3.93
C LEU A 14 1.56 -2.64 4.84
N GLU A 15 1.71 -2.76 6.16
CA GLU A 15 0.62 -2.56 7.12
C GLU A 15 0.02 -1.15 7.00
N ARG A 16 0.87 -0.13 6.89
CA ARG A 16 0.45 1.27 6.78
C ARG A 16 -0.22 1.56 5.45
N LEU A 17 0.30 1.04 4.35
CA LEU A 17 -0.34 1.17 3.03
C LEU A 17 -1.71 0.49 3.01
N PHE A 18 -1.80 -0.74 3.53
CA PHE A 18 -3.06 -1.47 3.62
C PHE A 18 -4.10 -0.71 4.44
N GLU A 19 -3.71 -0.21 5.62
CA GLU A 19 -4.58 0.59 6.48
C GLU A 19 -5.05 1.87 5.76
N ALA A 20 -4.15 2.59 5.10
CA ALA A 20 -4.49 3.81 4.37
C ALA A 20 -5.51 3.56 3.26
N TYR A 21 -5.26 2.56 2.39
CA TYR A 21 -6.19 2.26 1.29
C TYR A 21 -7.53 1.68 1.76
N THR A 22 -7.56 0.98 2.89
CA THR A 22 -8.82 0.44 3.43
C THR A 22 -9.62 1.49 4.20
N GLN A 23 -8.98 2.47 4.84
CA GLN A 23 -9.65 3.58 5.49
C GLN A 23 -10.12 4.66 4.50
N MET A 24 -9.38 4.84 3.41
CA MET A 24 -9.65 5.87 2.41
C MET A 24 -9.51 5.29 0.98
N PRO A 25 -10.50 4.49 0.54
CA PRO A 25 -10.47 3.82 -0.77
C PRO A 25 -10.34 4.78 -1.97
N GLU A 26 -10.71 6.05 -1.81
CA GLU A 26 -10.56 7.07 -2.85
C GLU A 26 -9.09 7.36 -3.23
N MET A 27 -8.12 6.94 -2.40
CA MET A 27 -6.69 7.01 -2.74
C MET A 27 -6.24 5.91 -3.71
N LEU A 28 -7.04 4.86 -3.90
CA LEU A 28 -6.71 3.78 -4.82
C LEU A 28 -6.79 4.26 -6.28
N PRO A 29 -6.02 3.68 -7.21
CA PRO A 29 -6.19 3.95 -8.62
C PRO A 29 -7.61 3.58 -9.10
N PRO A 30 -8.17 4.26 -10.12
CA PRO A 30 -9.55 4.02 -10.56
C PRO A 30 -9.88 2.55 -10.88
N GLY A 31 -8.97 1.82 -11.52
CA GLY A 31 -9.19 0.40 -11.83
C GLY A 31 -9.27 -0.48 -10.58
N VAL A 32 -8.56 -0.12 -9.51
CA VAL A 32 -8.61 -0.84 -8.22
C VAL A 32 -9.86 -0.45 -7.44
N GLN A 33 -10.34 0.80 -7.56
CA GLN A 33 -11.63 1.21 -6.99
C GLN A 33 -12.77 0.40 -7.60
N THR A 34 -12.79 0.22 -8.93
CA THR A 34 -13.78 -0.65 -9.60
C THR A 34 -13.68 -2.09 -9.10
N ALA A 35 -12.47 -2.65 -9.02
CA ALA A 35 -12.29 -3.99 -8.46
C ALA A 35 -12.74 -4.09 -6.98
N ALA A 36 -12.58 -3.02 -6.19
CA ALA A 36 -13.04 -2.98 -4.81
C ALA A 36 -14.58 -3.01 -4.70
N GLU A 37 -15.29 -2.42 -5.66
CA GLU A 37 -16.76 -2.48 -5.76
C GLU A 37 -17.26 -3.88 -6.19
N GLU A 38 -16.54 -4.54 -7.11
CA GLU A 38 -16.94 -5.84 -7.67
C GLU A 38 -16.54 -7.04 -6.78
N GLU A 39 -15.32 -7.02 -6.25
CA GLU A 39 -14.68 -8.16 -5.56
C GLU A 39 -14.52 -7.94 -4.05
N GLY A 40 -14.74 -6.71 -3.60
CA GLY A 40 -14.60 -6.27 -2.20
C GLY A 40 -13.27 -5.60 -1.92
N LEU A 41 -13.35 -4.53 -1.11
CA LEU A 41 -12.23 -3.63 -0.79
C LEU A 41 -10.95 -4.35 -0.34
N PHE A 42 -11.05 -5.24 0.65
CA PHE A 42 -9.87 -5.92 1.19
C PHE A 42 -9.18 -6.81 0.17
N ARG A 43 -9.94 -7.46 -0.74
CA ARG A 43 -9.38 -8.29 -1.81
C ARG A 43 -8.65 -7.41 -2.82
N ALA A 44 -9.32 -6.38 -3.33
CA ALA A 44 -8.76 -5.46 -4.32
C ALA A 44 -7.49 -4.77 -3.81
N VAL A 45 -7.46 -4.34 -2.55
CA VAL A 45 -6.26 -3.74 -1.92
C VAL A 45 -5.13 -4.76 -1.82
N CYS A 46 -5.40 -5.99 -1.37
CA CYS A 46 -4.39 -7.05 -1.30
C CYS A 46 -3.78 -7.35 -2.67
N ASP A 47 -4.61 -7.46 -3.71
CA ASP A 47 -4.16 -7.80 -5.06
C ASP A 47 -3.37 -6.64 -5.69
N TYR A 48 -3.81 -5.41 -5.46
CA TYR A 48 -3.07 -4.22 -5.86
C TYR A 48 -1.69 -4.14 -5.18
N MET A 49 -1.63 -4.38 -3.86
CA MET A 49 -0.38 -4.40 -3.10
C MET A 49 0.54 -5.55 -3.51
N ALA A 50 0.00 -6.73 -3.80
CA ALA A 50 0.77 -7.88 -4.27
C ALA A 50 1.41 -7.64 -5.64
N GLY A 51 0.81 -6.77 -6.47
CA GLY A 51 1.36 -6.31 -7.75
C GLY A 51 2.46 -5.26 -7.63
N MET A 52 2.71 -4.70 -6.44
CA MET A 52 3.73 -3.66 -6.24
C MET A 52 5.14 -4.25 -6.25
N THR A 53 6.08 -3.50 -6.81
CA THR A 53 7.51 -3.73 -6.56
C THR A 53 7.94 -3.06 -5.26
N ASP A 54 9.01 -3.54 -4.63
CA ASP A 54 9.57 -2.92 -3.42
C ASP A 54 9.78 -1.41 -3.58
N ARG A 55 10.28 -0.98 -4.76
CA ARG A 55 10.49 0.44 -5.06
C ARG A 55 9.18 1.20 -5.05
N TYR A 56 8.18 0.69 -5.79
CA TYR A 56 6.88 1.34 -5.90
C TYR A 56 6.15 1.45 -4.56
N ALA A 57 6.20 0.39 -3.73
CA ALA A 57 5.59 0.42 -2.40
C ALA A 57 6.25 1.47 -1.48
N LEU A 58 7.57 1.64 -1.56
CA LEU A 58 8.26 2.68 -0.80
C LEU A 58 7.93 4.10 -1.30
N ASP A 59 7.81 4.27 -2.62
CA ASP A 59 7.45 5.55 -3.22
C ASP A 59 5.99 5.94 -2.88
N GLU A 60 5.06 4.99 -2.90
CA GLU A 60 3.68 5.21 -2.44
C GLU A 60 3.61 5.52 -0.95
N TYR A 61 4.38 4.79 -0.13
CA TYR A 61 4.44 5.07 1.29
C TYR A 61 4.95 6.50 1.56
N ALA A 62 5.99 6.93 0.83
CA ALA A 62 6.48 8.30 0.92
C ALA A 62 5.41 9.31 0.45
N ARG A 63 4.72 9.06 -0.66
CA ARG A 63 3.66 9.94 -1.17
C ARG A 63 2.53 10.16 -0.15
N ILE A 64 2.12 9.10 0.54
CA ILE A 64 0.98 9.13 1.46
C ILE A 64 1.38 9.68 2.84
N PHE A 65 2.60 9.37 3.32
CA PHE A 65 2.99 9.63 4.71
C PHE A 65 4.11 10.67 4.88
N ASP A 66 4.79 11.10 3.82
CA ASP A 66 5.79 12.17 3.87
C ASP A 66 5.18 13.50 3.35
N PRO A 67 4.73 14.40 4.25
CA PRO A 67 4.15 15.68 3.85
C PRO A 67 5.18 16.66 3.27
N TYR A 68 6.49 16.37 3.38
CA TYR A 68 7.57 17.23 2.92
C TYR A 68 8.28 16.68 1.68
N GLY A 69 7.63 15.75 0.96
CA GLY A 69 8.14 15.02 -0.21
C GLY A 69 9.30 15.72 -0.91
N ARG A 70 10.46 15.07 -0.89
CA ARG A 70 11.68 15.57 -1.53
C ARG A 70 11.52 15.76 -3.04
#